data_AF-A0A2V9ALS0-F1
#
_entry.id   AF-A0A2V9ALS0-F1
#
_cell.length_a   1.000
_cell.length_b   1.000
_cell.length_c   1.000
_cell.angle_alpha   90.00
_cell.angle_beta   90.00
_cell.angle_gamma   90.00
#
_symmetry.space_group_name_H-M   'P 1'
#
loop_
_entity.id
_entity.type
_entity.pdbx_description
1 polymer ?
#
loop_
_entity_poly.entity_id
_entity_poly.type
_entity_poly.pdbx_seq_one_letter_code
_entity_poly.pdbx_strand_id
1 'polypeptide(L)'
;MDDLTPAVPSRITQLAAAFSHPEPMRRGSLCERRMKCGQGACACQRDPKAAHGPYFLLTQKVEGKTRSRYVSPEQTPEVRRQIELGRQFRERVEVYWEACERWADEQLEAIPVSAEEAEKGGSPRTWKAKSPRKSKRS
;
A
#
# COMPACT_ATOMS: atom_id res chain seq x y z
N MET A 1 -37.50 -4.75 22.25
CA MET A 1 -36.14 -5.24 21.94
C MET A 1 -35.40 -4.02 21.45
N ASP A 2 -34.81 -3.28 22.39
CA ASP A 2 -34.13 -2.03 22.10
C ASP A 2 -32.89 -2.34 21.25
N ASP A 3 -32.88 -1.72 20.08
CA ASP A 3 -31.83 -1.75 19.08
C ASP A 3 -30.63 -0.97 19.65
N LEU A 4 -29.89 -1.59 20.57
CA LEU A 4 -28.63 -1.08 21.14
C LEU A 4 -27.51 -1.18 20.11
N THR A 5 -27.75 -0.67 18.90
CA THR A 5 -26.66 -0.43 17.96
C THR A 5 -25.95 0.82 18.45
N PRO A 6 -24.72 0.72 18.97
CA PRO A 6 -24.00 1.89 19.47
C PRO A 6 -23.86 2.91 18.35
N ALA A 7 -24.23 4.16 18.63
CA ALA A 7 -24.15 5.24 17.66
C ALA A 7 -22.71 5.40 17.16
N VAL A 8 -22.54 5.53 15.83
CA VAL A 8 -21.21 5.66 15.22
C VAL A 8 -20.53 6.93 15.73
N PRO A 9 -19.29 6.86 16.25
CA PRO A 9 -18.55 8.02 16.70
C PRO A 9 -18.43 9.10 15.61
N SER A 10 -18.58 10.37 16.01
CA SER A 10 -18.49 11.52 15.10
C SER A 10 -17.17 11.60 14.34
N ARG A 11 -16.08 11.13 14.94
CA ARG A 11 -14.78 11.02 14.27
C ARG A 11 -14.81 10.05 13.09
N ILE A 12 -15.47 8.91 13.24
CA ILE A 12 -15.59 7.89 12.19
C ILE A 12 -16.47 8.42 11.06
N THR A 13 -17.58 9.09 11.37
CA THR A 13 -18.45 9.68 10.32
C THR A 13 -17.75 10.81 9.56
N GLN A 14 -16.95 11.65 10.22
CA GLN A 14 -16.13 12.67 9.56
C GLN A 14 -15.06 12.07 8.64
N LEU A 15 -14.36 11.02 9.09
CA LEU A 15 -13.36 10.34 8.26
C LEU A 15 -14.01 9.63 7.07
N ALA A 16 -15.17 9.00 7.27
CA ALA A 16 -15.93 8.37 6.19
C ALA A 16 -16.39 9.39 5.13
N ALA A 17 -16.80 10.60 5.56
CA ALA A 17 -17.21 11.66 4.65
C ALA A 17 -16.08 12.08 3.67
N ALA A 18 -14.81 11.91 4.04
CA ALA A 18 -13.68 12.20 3.17
C ALA A 18 -13.62 11.32 1.90
N PHE A 19 -14.37 10.21 1.87
CA PHE A 19 -14.44 9.29 0.71
C PHE A 19 -15.66 9.53 -0.18
N SER A 20 -16.53 10.49 0.14
CA SER A 20 -17.78 10.77 -0.61
C SER A 20 -17.56 11.40 -2.00
N HIS A 21 -16.35 11.89 -2.28
CA HIS A 21 -16.02 12.58 -3.53
C HIS A 21 -14.91 11.81 -4.27
N PRO A 22 -15.25 10.86 -5.15
CA PRO A 22 -14.26 10.07 -5.86
C PRO A 22 -13.53 10.88 -6.94
N GLU A 23 -12.21 10.71 -7.01
CA GLU A 23 -11.36 11.29 -8.06
C GLU A 23 -10.55 10.20 -8.78
N PRO A 24 -10.15 10.40 -10.05
CA PRO A 24 -9.19 9.54 -10.71
C PRO A 24 -7.88 9.47 -9.92
N MET A 25 -7.53 8.27 -9.48
CA MET A 25 -6.30 8.00 -8.73
C MET A 25 -5.71 6.66 -9.14
N ARG A 26 -4.41 6.48 -8.90
CA ARG A 26 -3.73 5.22 -9.21
C ARG A 26 -2.65 4.88 -8.18
N ARG A 27 -2.36 3.58 -8.06
CA ARG A 27 -1.15 3.08 -7.40
C ARG A 27 0.03 3.14 -8.37
N GLY A 28 1.25 3.23 -7.84
CA GLY A 28 2.48 3.10 -8.61
C GLY A 28 3.45 4.27 -8.46
N SER A 29 4.39 4.34 -9.38
CA SER A 29 5.39 5.39 -9.48
C SER A 29 5.61 5.80 -10.94
N LEU A 30 6.04 7.06 -11.13
CA LEU A 30 6.46 7.58 -12.42
C LEU A 30 7.94 7.93 -12.34
N CYS A 31 8.75 7.34 -13.21
CA CYS A 31 10.18 7.61 -13.27
C CYS A 31 10.57 8.23 -14.62
N GLU A 32 11.36 9.29 -14.57
CA GLU A 32 12.03 9.84 -15.74
C GLU A 32 13.35 9.09 -15.96
N ARG A 33 13.62 8.69 -17.21
CA ARG A 33 14.86 7.99 -17.57
C ARG A 33 15.45 8.55 -18.84
N ARG A 34 16.78 8.61 -18.87
CA ARG A 34 17.57 8.72 -20.09
C ARG A 34 18.31 7.41 -20.32
N MET A 35 18.35 6.92 -21.56
CA MET A 35 18.89 5.60 -21.89
C MET A 35 19.86 5.66 -23.08
N LYS A 36 20.86 4.77 -23.08
CA LYS A 36 21.68 4.52 -24.27
C LYS A 36 20.92 3.61 -25.23
N CYS A 37 21.15 3.75 -26.53
CA CYS A 37 20.58 2.86 -27.53
C CYS A 37 21.49 1.63 -27.75
N GLY A 38 21.11 0.72 -28.65
CA GLY A 38 21.93 -0.45 -29.02
C GLY A 38 22.96 -0.19 -30.12
N GLN A 39 22.94 0.99 -30.74
CA GLN A 39 23.79 1.32 -31.88
C GLN A 39 25.20 1.68 -31.41
N GLY A 40 26.21 0.89 -31.80
CA GLY A 40 27.60 1.09 -31.37
C GLY A 40 28.22 2.43 -31.82
N ALA A 41 27.79 2.95 -32.98
CA ALA A 41 28.26 4.23 -33.50
C ALA A 41 27.57 5.46 -32.87
N CYS A 42 26.53 5.28 -32.05
CA CYS A 42 25.77 6.40 -31.50
C CYS A 42 26.58 7.19 -30.45
N ALA A 43 26.44 8.51 -30.45
CA ALA A 43 27.08 9.40 -29.48
C ALA A 43 26.73 9.03 -28.02
N CYS A 44 25.52 8.53 -27.77
CA CYS A 44 25.09 8.11 -26.43
C CYS A 44 25.97 7.00 -25.81
N GLN A 45 26.76 6.26 -26.62
CA GLN A 45 27.70 5.27 -26.09
C GLN A 45 28.87 5.91 -25.35
N ARG A 46 29.33 7.07 -25.83
CA ARG A 46 30.57 7.73 -25.39
C ARG A 46 30.30 8.96 -24.53
N ASP A 47 29.21 9.68 -24.80
CA ASP A 47 28.81 10.87 -24.05
C ASP A 47 27.51 10.63 -23.27
N PRO A 48 27.54 10.61 -21.92
CA PRO A 48 26.35 10.51 -21.09
C PRO A 48 25.32 11.63 -21.33
N LYS A 49 25.73 12.83 -21.75
CA LYS A 49 24.81 13.94 -22.05
C LYS A 49 24.00 13.67 -23.32
N ALA A 50 24.51 12.83 -24.22
CA ALA A 50 23.83 12.40 -25.43
C ALA A 50 22.88 11.21 -25.21
N ALA A 51 22.62 10.79 -23.96
CA ALA A 51 21.63 9.74 -23.67
C ALA A 51 20.22 10.14 -24.12
N HIS A 52 19.51 9.20 -24.75
CA HIS A 52 18.18 9.41 -25.30
C HIS A 52 17.13 9.56 -24.20
N GLY A 53 16.12 10.38 -24.46
CA GLY A 53 15.03 10.66 -23.52
C GLY A 53 14.75 12.17 -23.42
N PRO A 54 13.94 12.59 -22.43
CA PRO A 54 13.45 11.78 -21.32
C PRO A 54 12.34 10.80 -21.73
N TYR A 55 12.43 9.57 -21.24
CA TYR A 55 11.34 8.61 -21.25
C TYR A 55 10.69 8.56 -19.87
N PHE A 56 9.37 8.67 -19.83
CA PHE A 56 8.61 8.57 -18.59
C PHE A 56 7.99 7.18 -18.47
N LEU A 57 8.41 6.42 -17.46
CA LEU A 57 7.96 5.06 -17.22
C LEU A 57 7.02 5.03 -16.00
N LEU A 58 5.74 4.76 -16.26
CA LEU A 58 4.76 4.48 -15.22
C LEU A 58 4.86 3.01 -14.84
N THR A 59 5.10 2.71 -13.57
CA THR A 59 5.19 1.35 -13.03
C THR A 59 4.14 1.13 -11.96
N GLN A 60 3.40 0.02 -12.05
CA GLN A 60 2.29 -0.33 -11.17
C GLN A 60 2.33 -1.81 -10.80
N LYS A 61 1.79 -2.16 -9.63
CA LYS A 61 1.50 -3.56 -9.26
C LYS A 61 0.06 -3.88 -9.64
N VAL A 62 -0.14 -4.88 -10.49
CA VAL A 62 -1.45 -5.38 -10.93
C VAL A 62 -1.43 -6.89 -10.76
N GLU A 63 -2.34 -7.43 -9.95
CA GLU A 63 -2.43 -8.89 -9.66
C GLU A 63 -1.09 -9.47 -9.17
N GLY A 64 -0.41 -8.77 -8.26
CA GLY A 64 0.91 -9.16 -7.74
C GLY A 64 2.09 -8.96 -8.72
N LYS A 65 1.82 -8.72 -10.01
CA LYS A 65 2.85 -8.54 -11.04
C LYS A 65 3.17 -7.07 -11.27
N THR A 66 4.43 -6.78 -11.59
CA THR A 66 4.84 -5.43 -12.01
C THR A 66 4.46 -5.22 -13.47
N ARG A 67 3.65 -4.20 -13.75
CA ARG A 67 3.36 -3.72 -15.11
C ARG A 67 3.99 -2.33 -15.29
N SER A 68 4.70 -2.14 -16.39
CA SER A 68 5.31 -0.85 -16.73
C SER A 68 4.92 -0.44 -18.14
N ARG A 69 4.65 0.85 -18.33
CA ARG A 69 4.36 1.44 -19.65
C ARG A 69 4.94 2.84 -19.77
N TYR A 70 5.35 3.21 -20.97
CA TYR A 70 5.74 4.59 -21.25
C TYR A 70 4.51 5.49 -21.31
N VAL A 71 4.69 6.72 -20.83
CA VAL A 71 3.70 7.80 -20.95
C VAL A 71 4.36 9.00 -21.61
N SER A 72 3.57 9.81 -22.31
CA SER A 72 4.10 10.99 -22.97
C SER A 72 4.45 12.09 -21.96
N PRO A 73 5.36 13.02 -22.29
CA PRO A 73 5.67 14.17 -21.42
C PRO A 73 4.42 14.96 -20.99
N GLU A 74 3.46 15.13 -21.89
CA GLU A 74 2.20 15.86 -21.67
C GLU A 74 1.30 15.14 -20.67
N GLN A 75 1.37 13.81 -20.58
CA GLN A 75 0.62 13.00 -19.62
C GLN A 75 1.25 13.00 -18.22
N THR A 76 2.54 13.37 -18.09
CA THR A 76 3.26 13.24 -16.82
C THR A 76 2.66 14.02 -15.65
N PRO A 77 2.14 15.26 -15.80
CA PRO A 77 1.58 16.00 -14.67
C PRO A 77 0.33 15.31 -14.13
N GLU A 78 -0.54 14.84 -15.02
CA GLU A 78 -1.77 14.14 -14.63
C GLU A 78 -1.47 12.79 -13.98
N VAL A 79 -0.50 12.02 -14.51
CA VAL A 79 -0.08 10.76 -13.88
C VAL A 79 0.50 10.99 -12.49
N ARG A 80 1.29 12.05 -12.29
CA ARG A 80 1.82 12.43 -10.96
C ARG A 80 0.69 12.79 -10.00
N ARG A 81 -0.26 13.63 -10.43
CA ARG A 81 -1.45 13.99 -9.64
C ARG A 81 -2.21 12.74 -9.19
N GLN A 82 -2.50 11.82 -10.12
CA GLN A 82 -3.24 10.60 -9.80
C GLN A 82 -2.49 9.65 -8.85
N ILE A 83 -1.16 9.57 -8.93
CA ILE A 83 -0.33 8.81 -7.99
C ILE A 83 -0.42 9.42 -6.59
N GLU A 84 -0.34 10.74 -6.51
CA GLU A 84 -0.39 11.48 -5.26
C GLU A 84 -1.76 11.37 -4.58
N LEU A 85 -2.84 11.59 -5.32
CA LEU A 85 -4.21 11.33 -4.83
C LEU A 85 -4.37 9.90 -4.34
N GLY A 86 -3.78 8.93 -5.05
CA GLY A 86 -3.79 7.54 -4.64
C GLY A 86 -3.03 7.28 -3.33
N ARG A 87 -1.95 8.02 -3.04
CA ARG A 87 -1.22 7.93 -1.77
C ARG A 87 -2.07 8.50 -0.63
N GLN A 88 -2.56 9.72 -0.80
CA GLN A 88 -3.42 10.41 0.18
C GLN A 88 -4.70 9.63 0.47
N PHE A 89 -5.29 8.98 -0.53
CA PHE A 89 -6.44 8.11 -0.31
C PHE A 89 -6.09 6.92 0.60
N ARG A 90 -4.96 6.24 0.36
CA ARG A 90 -4.56 5.11 1.21
C ARG A 90 -4.26 5.55 2.63
N GLU A 91 -3.55 6.65 2.80
CA GLU A 91 -3.29 7.22 4.13
C GLU A 91 -4.60 7.53 4.88
N ARG A 92 -5.58 8.12 4.20
CA ARG A 92 -6.91 8.35 4.80
C ARG A 92 -7.62 7.04 5.16
N VAL A 93 -7.49 6.00 4.33
CA VAL A 93 -8.05 4.67 4.64
C VAL A 93 -7.41 4.08 5.89
N GLU A 94 -6.09 4.16 6.05
CA GLU A 94 -5.43 3.66 7.27
C GLU A 94 -5.92 4.42 8.52
N VAL A 95 -6.01 5.76 8.46
CA VAL A 95 -6.52 6.57 9.58
C VAL A 95 -7.98 6.24 9.92
N TYR A 96 -8.80 6.00 8.89
CA TYR A 96 -10.19 5.55 9.08
C TYR A 96 -10.25 4.15 9.70
N TRP A 97 -9.40 3.24 9.23
CA TRP A 97 -9.30 1.87 9.72
C TRP A 97 -8.91 1.83 11.19
N GLU A 98 -7.84 2.53 11.58
CA GLU A 98 -7.40 2.66 12.98
C GLU A 98 -8.48 3.28 13.88
N ALA A 99 -9.30 4.20 13.36
CA ALA A 99 -10.43 4.75 14.12
C ALA A 99 -11.55 3.71 14.32
N CYS A 100 -11.81 2.88 13.31
CA CYS A 100 -12.78 1.79 13.42
C CYS A 100 -12.29 0.69 14.37
N GLU A 101 -11.01 0.33 14.33
CA GLU A 101 -10.43 -0.67 15.24
C GLU A 101 -10.54 -0.23 16.70
N ARG A 102 -10.19 1.03 17.00
CA ARG A 102 -10.38 1.58 18.36
C ARG A 102 -11.83 1.55 18.81
N TRP A 103 -12.76 1.91 17.93
CA TRP A 103 -14.18 1.83 18.27
C TRP A 103 -14.63 0.38 18.48
N ALA A 104 -14.08 -0.58 17.73
CA ALA A 104 -14.36 -1.99 17.95
C ALA A 104 -13.80 -2.49 19.29
N ASP A 105 -12.59 -2.07 19.67
CA ASP A 105 -11.98 -2.40 20.97
C ASP A 105 -12.82 -1.85 22.13
N GLU A 106 -13.31 -0.61 22.04
CA GLU A 106 -14.24 -0.02 23.03
C GLU A 106 -15.52 -0.87 23.20
N GLN A 107 -16.06 -1.44 22.11
CA GLN A 107 -17.21 -2.36 22.22
C GLN A 107 -16.85 -3.65 22.95
N LEU A 108 -15.67 -4.21 22.68
CA LEU A 108 -15.22 -5.44 23.32
C LEU A 108 -15.00 -5.23 24.82
N GLU A 109 -14.41 -4.10 25.21
CA GLU A 109 -14.22 -3.73 26.63
C GLU A 109 -15.55 -3.49 27.36
N ALA A 110 -16.57 -2.99 26.66
CA ALA A 110 -17.89 -2.77 27.23
C ALA A 110 -18.69 -4.06 27.48
N ILE A 111 -18.27 -5.20 26.90
CA ILE A 111 -18.90 -6.50 27.14
C ILE A 111 -18.40 -7.02 28.50
N PRO A 112 -19.29 -7.16 29.51
CA PRO A 112 -18.89 -7.71 30.79
C PRO A 112 -18.45 -9.17 30.60
N VAL A 113 -17.20 -9.47 30.93
CA VAL A 113 -16.70 -10.85 30.94
C VAL A 113 -17.33 -11.55 32.15
N SER A 114 -18.27 -12.45 31.91
CA SER A 114 -18.73 -13.38 32.95
C SER A 114 -17.54 -14.23 33.37
N ALA A 115 -17.18 -14.16 34.66
CA ALA A 115 -16.13 -14.97 35.25
C ALA A 115 -16.56 -16.44 35.29
N GLU A 116 -16.41 -17.14 34.17
CA GLU A 116 -16.14 -18.58 34.17
C GLU A 116 -14.69 -18.73 33.68
N GLU A 117 -13.84 -19.10 34.63
CA GLU A 117 -12.42 -19.34 34.45
C GLU A 117 -12.18 -20.33 33.30
N ALA A 118 -11.79 -19.81 32.14
CA ALA A 118 -11.10 -20.64 31.16
C ALA A 118 -9.70 -20.94 31.74
N GLU A 119 -9.59 -22.05 32.47
CA GLU A 119 -8.30 -22.62 32.84
C GLU A 119 -7.41 -22.66 31.59
N LYS A 120 -6.31 -21.90 31.62
CA LYS A 120 -5.23 -22.02 30.64
C LYS A 120 -4.56 -23.38 30.86
N GLY A 121 -5.11 -24.41 30.22
CA GLY A 121 -4.42 -25.67 29.96
C GLY A 121 -3.21 -25.42 29.06
N GLY A 122 -2.12 -24.93 29.65
CA GLY A 122 -0.87 -24.66 28.95
C GLY A 122 -0.27 -25.98 28.44
N SER A 123 -0.49 -26.32 27.18
CA SER A 123 0.30 -27.36 26.52
C SER A 123 1.72 -26.84 26.30
N PRO A 124 2.78 -27.46 26.85
CA PRO A 124 4.14 -27.00 26.62
C PRO A 124 4.48 -27.17 25.13
N ARG A 125 4.64 -26.05 24.42
CA ARG A 125 5.15 -26.04 23.05
C ARG A 125 6.63 -26.42 23.10
N THR A 126 6.95 -27.69 22.93
CA THR A 126 8.32 -28.13 22.64
C THR A 126 8.65 -27.78 21.19
N TRP A 127 8.97 -26.51 20.95
CA TRP A 127 9.55 -26.09 19.67
C TRP A 127 10.99 -26.61 19.59
N LYS A 128 11.15 -27.86 19.16
CA LYS A 128 12.45 -28.32 18.64
C LYS A 128 12.70 -27.58 17.32
N ALA A 129 13.52 -26.54 17.38
CA ALA A 129 14.08 -25.89 16.22
C ALA A 129 14.92 -26.90 15.41
N LYS A 130 14.31 -27.53 14.39
CA LYS A 130 15.07 -28.22 13.36
C LYS A 130 15.51 -27.16 12.34
N SER A 131 16.69 -26.60 12.55
CA SER A 131 17.40 -25.85 11.51
C SER A 131 17.79 -26.81 10.37
N PRO A 132 17.35 -26.60 9.12
CA PRO A 132 17.98 -27.22 7.98
C PRO A 132 19.13 -26.33 7.51
N ARG A 133 20.31 -26.92 7.61
CA ARG A 133 21.63 -26.47 7.16
C ARG A 133 21.62 -25.63 5.88
N LYS A 134 22.32 -24.50 5.96
CA LYS A 134 22.80 -23.66 4.85
C LYS A 134 23.44 -24.55 3.76
N SER A 135 22.78 -24.72 2.61
CA SER A 135 23.40 -25.33 1.45
C SER A 135 24.24 -24.29 0.71
N LYS A 136 25.48 -24.67 0.40
CA LYS A 136 26.46 -23.88 -0.34
C LYS A 136 26.84 -24.69 -1.58
N ARG A 137 26.51 -24.19 -2.77
CA ARG A 137 27.05 -24.60 -4.11
C ARG A 137 26.34 -23.76 -5.17
N SER A 138 26.96 -23.22 -6.22
CA SER A 138 28.36 -23.18 -6.68
C SER A 138 28.53 -21.88 -7.45
#